data_AF-W7DL06-F1
#
_entry.id   AF-W7DL06-F1
#
_cell.length_a   1.000
_cell.length_b   1.000
_cell.length_c   1.000
_cell.angle_alpha   90.00
_cell.angle_beta   90.00
_cell.angle_gamma   90.00
#
_symmetry.space_group_name_H-M   'P 1'
#
loop_
_entity.id
_entity.type
_entity.pdbx_description
1 polymer ?
#
loop_
_entity_poly.entity_id
_entity_poly.type
_entity_poly.pdbx_seq_one_letter_code
_entity_poly.pdbx_strand_id
1 'polypeptide(L)' 'MDLIEKTQEEWHKQKVILHKSFNYNERLEYEEKKAGAKYFYLFKEARHRGVSGKK' A
#
# COMPACT_ATOMS: atom_id res chain seq x y z
N MET A 1 -12.31 3.28 7.62
CA MET A 1 -11.16 2.38 7.34
C MET A 1 -11.02 2.04 5.86
N ASP A 2 -12.12 2.09 5.08
CA ASP A 2 -12.16 1.81 3.64
C ASP A 2 -10.95 2.32 2.81
N LEU A 3 -10.49 3.55 2.98
CA LEU A 3 -9.33 4.06 2.24
C LEU A 3 -8.01 3.35 2.60
N ILE A 4 -7.79 3.04 3.88
CA ILE A 4 -6.59 2.33 4.34
C ILE A 4 -6.61 0.91 3.78
N GLU A 5 -7.75 0.23 3.85
CA GLU A 5 -7.96 -1.11 3.29
C GLU A 5 -7.69 -1.13 1.78
N LYS A 6 -8.26 -0.19 1.01
CA LYS A 6 -8.00 -0.05 -0.43
C LYS A 6 -6.52 0.17 -0.74
N THR A 7 -5.82 1.01 0.03
CA THR A 7 -4.37 1.21 -0.18
C THR A 7 -3.54 -0.02 0.21
N GLN A 8 -3.99 -0.81 1.17
CA GLN A 8 -3.36 -2.08 1.54
C GLN A 8 -3.52 -3.12 0.43
N GLU A 9 -4.72 -3.25 -0.13
CA GLU A 9 -5.02 -4.15 -1.25
C GLU A 9 -4.21 -3.76 -2.49
N GLU A 10 -4.15 -2.46 -2.81
CA GLU A 10 -3.37 -1.97 -3.95
C GLU A 10 -1.87 -2.24 -3.73
N TRP A 11 -1.34 -2.01 -2.52
CA TRP A 11 0.05 -2.36 -2.22
C TRP A 11 0.31 -3.87 -2.37
N HIS A 12 -0.60 -4.72 -1.88
CA HIS A 12 -0.49 -6.17 -2.06
C HIS A 12 -0.48 -6.55 -3.54
N LYS A 13 -1.37 -5.96 -4.35
CA LYS A 13 -1.43 -6.19 -5.79
C LYS A 13 -0.11 -5.82 -6.48
N GLN A 14 0.47 -4.66 -6.18
CA GLN A 14 1.75 -4.25 -6.77
C GLN A 14 2.90 -5.18 -6.36
N LYS A 15 2.92 -5.66 -5.11
CA LYS A 15 3.90 -6.70 -4.67
C LYS A 15 3.77 -7.99 -5.47
N VAL A 16 2.54 -8.45 -5.70
CA VAL A 16 2.30 -9.68 -6.49
C VAL A 16 2.75 -9.49 -7.94
N ILE A 17 2.46 -8.34 -8.55
CA ILE A 17 2.90 -8.03 -9.92
C ILE A 17 4.42 -8.02 -9.99
N LEU A 18 5.10 -7.30 -9.10
CA LEU A 18 6.55 -7.23 -9.05
C LEU A 18 7.17 -8.63 -8.84
N HIS A 19 6.63 -9.42 -7.91
CA HIS A 19 7.13 -10.76 -7.61
C HIS A 19 6.95 -11.75 -8.78
N LYS A 20 5.85 -11.63 -9.54
CA LYS A 20 5.60 -12.47 -10.72
C LYS A 20 6.34 -11.98 -11.96
N SER A 21 6.96 -10.80 -11.92
CA SER A 21 7.70 -10.26 -13.05
C SER A 21 9.02 -11.00 -13.22
N PHE A 22 9.25 -11.51 -14.43
CA PHE A 22 10.44 -12.31 -14.74
C PHE A 22 11.74 -11.47 -14.75
N ASN A 23 11.64 -10.24 -15.28
CA ASN A 23 12.76 -9.31 -15.33
C ASN A 23 12.58 -8.16 -14.35
N TYR A 24 13.71 -7.61 -13.91
CA TYR A 24 13.71 -6.34 -13.18
C TYR A 24 13.04 -5.25 -14.01
N ASN A 25 12.18 -4.47 -13.35
CA ASN A 25 11.48 -3.35 -13.95
C ASN A 25 11.39 -2.22 -12.91
N GLU A 26 12.20 -1.18 -13.12
CA GLU A 26 12.27 0.00 -12.24
C GLU A 26 10.91 0.68 -12.05
N ARG A 27 10.08 0.69 -13.10
CA ARG A 27 8.75 1.29 -13.03
C ARG A 27 7.83 0.49 -12.10
N LEU A 28 7.90 -0.84 -12.15
CA LEU A 28 7.12 -1.71 -11.26
C LEU A 28 7.62 -1.60 -9.81
N GLU A 29 8.93 -1.53 -9.61
CA GLU A 29 9.50 -1.28 -8.29
C GLU A 29 9.05 0.07 -7.71
N TYR A 30 9.05 1.12 -8.54
CA TYR A 30 8.55 2.44 -8.16
C TYR A 30 7.08 2.42 -7.75
N GLU A 31 6.20 1.77 -8.53
CA GLU A 31 4.77 1.71 -8.20
C GLU A 31 4.50 0.86 -6.95
N GLU A 32 5.26 -0.22 -6.71
CA GLU A 32 5.19 -1.00 -5.46
C GLU A 32 5.56 -0.14 -4.24
N LYS A 33 6.70 0.55 -4.30
CA LYS A 33 7.15 1.43 -3.20
C LYS A 33 6.18 2.58 -2.95
N LYS A 34 5.67 3.19 -4.02
CA LYS A 34 4.69 4.28 -3.95
C LYS A 34 3.37 3.81 -3.32
N ALA A 35 2.87 2.63 -3.69
CA ALA A 35 1.68 2.07 -3.07
C ALA A 35 1.89 1.78 -1.58
N GLY A 36 3.05 1.20 -1.22
CA GLY A 36 3.44 0.99 0.17
C GLY A 36 3.49 2.29 0.97
N ALA A 37 4.16 3.32 0.46
CA ALA A 37 4.27 4.62 1.13
C ALA A 37 2.90 5.25 1.45
N LYS A 38 1.93 5.14 0.52
CA LYS A 38 0.55 5.62 0.74
C LYS A 38 -0.13 4.88 1.90
N TYR A 39 -0.06 3.55 1.90
CA TYR A 39 -0.65 2.73 2.97
C TYR A 39 -0.03 3.07 4.33
N PHE A 40 1.31 3.09 4.42
CA PHE A 40 2.02 3.37 5.67
C PHE A 40 1.73 4.77 6.21
N TYR A 41 1.66 5.77 5.33
CA TYR A 41 1.31 7.13 5.72
C TYR A 41 -0.10 7.19 6.32
N LEU A 42 -1.10 6.65 5.63
CA LEU A 42 -2.48 6.67 6.12
C LEU A 42 -2.65 5.87 7.41
N PHE A 43 -1.99 4.72 7.53
CA PHE A 43 -2.00 3.93 8.75
C PHE A 43 -1.38 4.68 9.93
N LYS A 44 -0.24 5.35 9.70
CA LYS A 44 0.42 6.19 10.72
C LYS A 44 -0.48 7.35 11.14
N GLU A 45 -1.10 8.05 10.19
CA GLU A 45 -2.00 9.17 10.47
C GLU A 45 -3.26 8.74 11.22
N ALA A 46 -3.87 7.61 10.84
CA ALA A 46 -5.03 7.08 11.56
C ALA A 46 -4.68 6.73 13.01
N ARG A 47 -3.52 6.12 13.23
CA ARG A 47 -3.01 5.83 14.59
C ARG A 47 -2.74 7.10 15.38
N HIS A 48 -2.12 8.11 14.75
CA HIS A 48 -1.82 9.39 15.39
C HIS A 48 -3.09 10.13 15.83
N ARG A 49 -4.14 10.08 15.00
CA ARG A 49 -5.42 10.75 15.24
C ARG A 49 -6.40 9.93 16.09
N GLY A 50 -6.00 8.73 16.53
CA GLY A 50 -6.87 7.82 17.29
C GLY A 50 -8.12 7.37 16.52
N VAL A 51 -8.06 7.39 15.18
CA VAL A 51 -9.15 6.92 14.32
C VAL A 51 -9.17 5.40 14.38
N SER A 52 -9.97 4.84 15.26
CA SER A 52 -10.32 3.43 15.23
C SER A 52 -11.48 3.23 14.26
N GLY A 53 -11.35 2.24 13.38
CA GLY A 53 -12.48 1.78 12.59
C GLY A 53 -13.53 1.21 13.51
N LYS A 54 -14.47 2.03 13.99
CA LYS A 54 -15.73 1.50 14.50
C LYS A 54 -16.47 0.85 13.33
N LYS A 55 -16.75 -0.44 13.47
CA LYS A 55 -17.75 -1.14 12.67
C LYS A 55 -19.13 -0.59 12.98
#